data_AF-A0A968JNN2-F1
#
_entry.id   AF-A0A968JNN2-F1
#
_cell.length_a   1.000
_cell.length_b   1.000
_cell.length_c   1.000
_cell.angle_alpha   90.00
_cell.angle_beta   90.00
_cell.angle_gamma   90.00
#
_symmetry.space_group_name_H-M   'P 1'
#
loop_
_entity.id
_entity.type
_entity.pdbx_description
1 polymer ?
#
loop_
_entity_poly.entity_id
_entity_poly.type
_entity_poly.pdbx_seq_one_letter_code
_entity_poly.pdbx_strand_id
1 'polypeptide(L)'
;MMQIIKQEFSDRVNEIDRYFHLLENITEKDAQLIFPNENDRRENLSIRLGLTLKSGLVLLLYNLVESSISKCLGNIHQSLTDENITYFEMSDALQKIWLKYHYKLLNDSSNSNDSSVLQLKKNG
;
A
#
# COMPACT_ATOMS: atom_id res chain seq x y z
N MET A 1 -6.68 13.68 9.45
CA MET A 1 -6.69 12.35 8.80
C MET A 1 -5.40 12.08 8.01
N MET A 2 -5.01 12.94 7.05
CA MET A 2 -3.76 12.77 6.28
C MET A 2 -2.48 12.67 7.15
N GLN A 3 -2.38 13.46 8.23
CA GLN A 3 -1.22 13.37 9.13
C GLN A 3 -1.11 12.02 9.86
N ILE A 4 -2.25 11.40 10.17
CA ILE A 4 -2.28 10.08 10.81
C ILE A 4 -1.76 9.02 9.83
N ILE A 5 -2.18 9.09 8.56
CA ILE A 5 -1.71 8.17 7.51
C ILE A 5 -0.19 8.30 7.32
N LYS A 6 0.35 9.52 7.32
CA LYS A 6 1.79 9.76 7.23
C LYS A 6 2.56 9.21 8.44
N GLN A 7 2.02 9.38 9.65
CA GLN A 7 2.65 8.85 10.85
C GLN A 7 2.65 7.33 10.84
N GLU A 8 1.51 6.69 10.53
CA GLU A 8 1.43 5.23 10.43
C GLU A 8 2.38 4.67 9.37
N PHE A 9 2.52 5.35 8.22
CA PHE A 9 3.52 4.98 7.21
C PHE A 9 4.94 5.04 7.79
N SER A 10 5.29 6.16 8.43
CA SER A 10 6.62 6.33 9.02
C SER A 10 6.92 5.29 10.10
N ASP A 11 5.94 4.96 10.93
CA ASP A 11 6.09 3.96 11.99
C ASP A 11 6.37 2.58 11.40
N ARG A 12 5.67 2.22 10.30
CA ARG A 12 5.88 0.94 9.60
C ARG A 12 7.21 0.88 8.87
N VAL A 13 7.67 1.98 8.27
CA VAL A 13 9.01 2.07 7.69
C VAL A 13 10.07 1.82 8.76
N ASN A 14 9.97 2.51 9.90
CA ASN A 14 10.92 2.35 11.01
C ASN A 14 10.94 0.91 11.55
N GLU A 15 9.80 0.24 11.62
CA GLU A 15 9.70 -1.16 12.02
C GLU A 15 10.37 -2.10 11.00
N ILE A 16 10.11 -1.89 9.72
CA ILE A 16 10.69 -2.67 8.62
C ILE A 16 12.21 -2.48 8.57
N ASP A 17 12.71 -1.27 8.77
CA ASP A 17 14.15 -1.00 8.81
C ASP A 17 14.85 -1.76 9.95
N ARG A 18 14.22 -1.80 11.14
CA ARG A 18 14.74 -2.60 12.26
C ARG A 18 14.72 -4.09 11.95
N TYR A 19 13.66 -4.57 11.30
CA TYR A 19 13.56 -5.96 10.86
C TYR A 19 14.64 -6.30 9.82
N PHE A 20 14.87 -5.40 8.87
CA PHE A 20 15.90 -5.52 7.85
C PHE A 20 17.29 -5.62 8.47
N HIS A 21 17.62 -4.73 9.40
CA HIS A 21 18.90 -4.78 10.12
C HIS A 21 19.09 -6.06 10.92
N LEU A 22 18.04 -6.55 11.59
CA LEU A 22 18.10 -7.86 12.26
C LEU A 22 18.42 -8.96 11.25
N LEU A 23 17.74 -8.98 10.10
CA LEU A 23 17.95 -9.99 9.07
C LEU A 23 19.35 -9.93 8.44
N GLU A 24 19.87 -8.74 8.21
CA GLU A 24 21.25 -8.50 7.76
C GLU A 24 22.23 -9.08 8.78
N ASN A 25 22.05 -8.80 10.07
CA ASN A 25 22.91 -9.32 11.13
C ASN A 25 22.87 -10.87 11.19
N ILE A 26 21.69 -11.46 11.02
CA ILE A 26 21.51 -12.93 11.05
C ILE A 26 22.13 -13.60 9.82
N THR A 27 21.97 -13.01 8.63
CA THR A 27 22.27 -13.70 7.37
C THR A 27 23.61 -13.33 6.74
N GLU A 28 24.16 -12.16 7.06
CA GLU A 28 25.42 -11.67 6.49
C GLU A 28 26.55 -11.54 7.53
N LYS A 29 26.19 -11.38 8.81
CA LYS A 29 27.17 -11.17 9.90
C LYS A 29 27.24 -12.34 10.89
N ASP A 30 26.67 -13.49 10.51
CA ASP A 30 26.66 -14.74 11.29
C ASP A 30 26.27 -14.53 12.77
N ALA A 31 25.23 -13.73 13.02
CA ALA A 31 24.75 -13.49 14.38
C ALA A 31 24.39 -14.81 15.09
N GLN A 32 24.67 -14.87 16.39
CA GLN A 32 24.44 -16.04 17.23
C GLN A 32 23.52 -15.70 18.39
N LEU A 33 22.74 -16.69 18.82
CA LEU A 33 22.04 -16.63 20.10
C LEU A 33 23.02 -16.97 21.20
N ILE A 34 23.04 -16.16 22.26
CA ILE A 34 23.81 -16.41 23.48
C ILE A 34 22.80 -16.72 24.58
N PHE A 35 23.03 -17.83 25.29
CA PHE A 35 22.22 -18.26 26.43
C PHE A 35 23.07 -18.17 27.71
N PRO A 36 23.10 -17.00 28.40
CA PRO A 36 24.01 -16.77 29.52
C PRO A 36 23.77 -17.72 30.70
N ASN A 37 22.52 -18.14 30.89
CA ASN A 37 22.12 -19.02 31.99
C ASN A 37 22.41 -20.51 31.70
N GLU A 38 22.94 -20.84 30.52
CA GLU A 38 23.25 -22.21 30.09
C GLU A 38 24.74 -22.33 29.76
N ASN A 39 25.62 -21.92 30.69
CA ASN A 39 27.07 -21.91 30.52
C ASN A 39 27.53 -21.12 29.28
N ASP A 40 26.90 -19.96 29.03
CA ASP A 40 27.16 -19.13 27.84
C ASP A 40 27.05 -19.91 26.52
N ARG A 41 26.13 -20.89 26.45
CA ARG A 41 25.89 -21.65 25.21
C ARG A 41 25.61 -20.68 24.06
N ARG A 42 26.24 -20.95 22.92
CA ARG A 42 26.05 -20.21 21.67
C ARG A 42 25.41 -21.10 20.64
N GLU A 43 24.38 -20.59 19.97
CA GLU A 43 23.73 -21.30 18.87
C GLU A 43 23.67 -20.44 17.62
N ASN A 44 24.02 -21.04 16.48
CA ASN A 44 23.84 -20.42 15.19
C ASN A 44 22.37 -20.49 14.77
N LEU A 45 21.90 -19.44 14.11
CA LEU A 45 20.59 -19.46 13.48
C LEU A 45 20.65 -20.34 12.22
N SER A 46 19.66 -21.22 12.05
CA SER A 46 19.63 -22.09 10.88
C SER A 46 19.43 -21.30 9.58
N ILE A 47 20.05 -21.74 8.49
CA ILE A 47 19.86 -21.15 7.15
C ILE A 47 18.37 -21.13 6.75
N ARG A 48 17.62 -22.18 7.10
CA ARG A 48 16.16 -22.26 6.84
C ARG A 48 15.40 -21.15 7.55
N LEU A 49 15.78 -20.80 8.78
CA LEU A 49 15.18 -19.69 9.51
C LEU A 49 15.46 -18.35 8.81
N GLY A 50 16.70 -18.12 8.35
CA GLY A 50 17.04 -16.93 7.57
C GLY A 50 16.21 -16.78 6.29
N LEU A 51 15.95 -17.89 5.57
CA LEU A 51 15.05 -17.88 4.41
C LEU A 51 13.61 -17.54 4.78
N THR A 52 13.08 -18.09 5.88
CA THR A 52 11.74 -17.75 6.37
C THR A 52 11.64 -16.27 6.73
N LEU A 53 12.64 -15.71 7.40
CA LEU A 53 12.66 -14.29 7.77
C LEU A 53 12.76 -13.39 6.51
N LYS A 54 13.54 -13.78 5.50
CA LYS A 54 13.57 -13.08 4.19
C LYS A 54 12.18 -13.03 3.54
N SER A 55 11.45 -14.14 3.52
CA SER A 55 10.07 -14.16 3.02
C SER A 55 9.13 -13.27 3.85
N GLY A 56 9.32 -13.24 5.17
CA GLY A 56 8.59 -12.34 6.06
C GLY A 56 8.82 -10.86 5.72
N LEU A 57 10.06 -10.46 5.45
CA LEU A 57 10.38 -9.10 5.01
C LEU A 57 9.67 -8.73 3.72
N VAL A 58 9.64 -9.62 2.72
CA VAL A 58 8.93 -9.38 1.46
C VAL A 58 7.44 -9.13 1.71
N LEU A 59 6.83 -9.90 2.60
CA LEU A 59 5.42 -9.71 2.99
C LEU A 59 5.20 -8.37 3.71
N LEU A 60 6.11 -7.97 4.61
CA LEU A 60 6.02 -6.67 5.28
C LEU A 60 6.10 -5.50 4.27
N LEU A 61 6.98 -5.59 3.28
CA LEU A 61 7.09 -4.60 2.21
C LEU A 61 5.82 -4.54 1.35
N TYR A 62 5.27 -5.71 1.00
CA TYR A 62 3.99 -5.78 0.29
C TYR A 62 2.86 -5.10 1.09
N ASN A 63 2.74 -5.45 2.38
CA ASN A 63 1.73 -4.87 3.26
C ASN A 63 1.89 -3.34 3.40
N LEU A 64 3.13 -2.85 3.45
CA LEU A 64 3.40 -1.41 3.48
C LEU A 64 2.88 -0.72 2.22
N VAL A 65 3.23 -1.23 1.04
CA VAL A 65 2.79 -0.66 -0.25
C VAL A 65 1.27 -0.71 -0.38
N GLU A 66 0.67 -1.87 -0.15
CA GLU A 66 -0.77 -2.08 -0.26
C GLU A 66 -1.55 -1.15 0.69
N SER A 67 -1.18 -1.11 1.96
CA SER A 67 -1.85 -0.27 2.95
C SER A 67 -1.67 1.22 2.66
N SER A 68 -0.50 1.64 2.19
CA SER A 68 -0.24 3.04 1.83
C SER A 68 -1.09 3.49 0.65
N ILE A 69 -1.11 2.72 -0.43
CA ILE A 69 -1.91 3.03 -1.62
C ILE A 69 -3.40 3.04 -1.27
N SER A 70 -3.87 2.02 -0.55
CA SER A 70 -5.28 1.89 -0.18
C SER A 70 -5.75 3.06 0.70
N LYS A 71 -4.96 3.44 1.70
CA LYS A 71 -5.27 4.57 2.59
C LYS A 71 -5.23 5.91 1.86
N CYS A 72 -4.24 6.13 0.99
CA CYS A 72 -4.16 7.35 0.19
C CYS A 72 -5.35 7.47 -0.76
N LEU A 73 -5.71 6.40 -1.47
CA LEU A 73 -6.85 6.41 -2.38
C LEU A 73 -8.17 6.62 -1.63
N GLY A 74 -8.34 5.95 -0.48
CA GLY A 74 -9.49 6.16 0.39
C GLY A 74 -9.60 7.61 0.87
N ASN A 75 -8.48 8.24 1.25
CA ASN A 75 -8.48 9.63 1.69
C ASN A 75 -8.77 10.62 0.54
N ILE A 76 -8.28 10.36 -0.67
CA ILE A 76 -8.64 11.16 -1.86
C ILE A 76 -10.15 11.06 -2.11
N HIS A 77 -10.70 9.83 -2.13
CA HIS A 77 -12.13 9.62 -2.34
C HIS A 77 -12.97 10.32 -1.27
N GLN A 78 -12.56 10.21 0.00
CA GLN A 78 -13.24 10.88 1.10
C GLN A 78 -13.21 12.40 0.93
N SER A 79 -12.06 12.97 0.57
CA SER A 79 -11.92 14.43 0.37
C SER A 79 -12.82 14.92 -0.77
N LEU A 80 -12.87 14.19 -1.88
CA LEU A 80 -13.77 14.52 -3.00
C LEU A 80 -15.26 14.48 -2.60
N THR A 81 -15.63 13.50 -1.76
CA THR A 81 -17.03 13.27 -1.38
C THR A 81 -17.49 14.23 -0.27
N ASP A 82 -16.68 14.42 0.76
CA ASP A 82 -17.03 15.23 1.94
C ASP A 82 -16.96 16.73 1.64
N GLU A 83 -16.01 17.16 0.82
CA GLU A 83 -15.83 18.56 0.47
C GLU A 83 -16.66 18.99 -0.74
N ASN A 84 -17.48 18.08 -1.32
CA ASN A 84 -18.29 18.31 -2.53
C ASN A 84 -17.49 18.94 -3.69
N ILE A 85 -16.24 18.50 -3.89
CA ILE A 85 -15.33 19.06 -4.89
C ILE A 85 -15.90 18.83 -6.28
N THR A 86 -16.12 19.90 -7.04
CA THR A 86 -16.63 19.83 -8.41
C THR A 86 -15.53 19.45 -9.40
N TYR A 87 -15.92 19.05 -10.61
CA TYR A 87 -14.98 18.68 -11.66
C TYR A 87 -13.90 19.72 -11.93
N PHE A 88 -14.28 21.00 -11.94
CA PHE A 88 -13.36 22.10 -12.24
C PHE A 88 -12.41 22.43 -11.09
N GLU A 89 -12.73 21.99 -9.87
CA GLU A 89 -11.90 22.17 -8.68
C GLU A 89 -10.91 21.02 -8.47
N MET A 90 -11.11 19.89 -9.16
CA MET A 90 -10.16 18.79 -9.17
C MET A 90 -8.88 19.16 -9.93
N SER A 91 -7.76 18.51 -9.58
CA SER A 91 -6.51 18.65 -10.33
C SER A 91 -6.64 18.11 -11.76
N ASP A 92 -5.87 18.67 -12.70
CA ASP A 92 -5.84 18.25 -14.11
C ASP A 92 -5.64 16.74 -14.30
N ALA A 93 -4.82 16.13 -13.44
CA ALA A 93 -4.56 14.69 -13.48
C ALA A 93 -5.82 13.89 -13.15
N LEU A 94 -6.55 14.28 -12.10
CA LEU A 94 -7.81 13.64 -11.71
C LEU A 94 -8.91 13.88 -12.74
N GLN A 95 -9.02 15.10 -13.29
CA GLN A 95 -9.93 15.41 -14.38
C GLN A 95 -9.70 14.50 -15.60
N LYS A 96 -8.43 14.29 -16.00
CA LYS A 96 -8.08 13.38 -17.10
C LYS A 96 -8.45 11.93 -16.82
N ILE A 97 -8.19 11.44 -15.60
CA ILE A 97 -8.57 10.09 -15.18
C ILE A 97 -10.08 9.92 -15.24
N TRP A 98 -10.82 10.89 -14.71
CA TRP A 98 -12.28 10.94 -14.71
C TRP A 98 -12.85 10.90 -16.14
N LEU A 99 -12.36 11.79 -17.01
CA LEU A 99 -12.79 11.85 -18.41
C LEU A 99 -12.49 10.55 -19.16
N LYS A 100 -11.29 9.99 -18.97
CA LYS A 100 -10.90 8.71 -19.59
C LYS A 100 -11.80 7.56 -19.15
N TYR A 101 -12.14 7.51 -17.87
CA TYR A 101 -13.06 6.50 -17.32
C TYR A 101 -14.45 6.60 -17.95
N HIS A 102 -15.05 7.80 -17.96
CA HIS A 102 -16.37 8.01 -18.54
C HIS A 102 -16.40 7.79 -20.06
N TYR A 103 -15.36 8.21 -20.78
CA TYR A 103 -15.26 7.98 -22.22
C TYR A 103 -15.18 6.48 -22.55
N LYS A 104 -14.39 5.71 -21.78
CA LYS A 104 -14.34 4.26 -21.91
C LYS A 104 -15.70 3.63 -21.64
N LEU A 105 -16.37 4.02 -20.56
CA LEU A 105 -17.71 3.51 -20.21
C LEU A 105 -18.72 3.75 -21.34
N LEU A 106 -18.71 4.96 -21.93
CA LEU A 106 -19.58 5.30 -23.05
C LEU A 106 -19.29 4.44 -24.29
N ASN A 107 -18.01 4.22 -24.64
CA ASN A 107 -17.64 3.38 -25.78
C ASN A 107 -17.96 1.90 -25.56
N ASP A 108 -17.74 1.38 -24.35
CA ASP A 108 -18.06 0.00 -24.00
C ASP A 108 -19.59 -0.21 -24.03
N SER A 109 -20.37 0.74 -23.51
CA SER A 109 -21.85 0.72 -23.57
C SER A 109 -22.44 0.95 -24.97
N SER A 110 -21.68 1.53 -25.89
CA SER A 110 -22.11 1.67 -27.29
C SER A 110 -22.05 0.32 -28.05
N ASN A 111 -21.29 -0.65 -27.53
CA ASN A 111 -21.17 -2.00 -28.07
C ASN A 111 -22.14 -3.01 -27.43
N SER A 112 -22.79 -2.65 -26.32
CA SER A 112 -23.79 -3.46 -25.63
C SER A 112 -24.96 -2.57 -25.22
N ASN A 113 -26.14 -2.77 -25.81
CA ASN A 113 -27.40 -2.03 -25.58
C ASN A 113 -27.84 -1.99 -24.09
N ASP A 114 -27.10 -1.28 -23.24
CA ASP A 114 -27.37 -1.25 -21.80
C ASP A 114 -28.05 0.07 -21.40
N SER A 115 -29.25 -0.08 -20.85
CA SER A 115 -30.27 0.97 -20.67
C SER A 115 -29.93 2.04 -19.62
N SER A 116 -28.87 1.84 -18.83
CA SER A 116 -28.42 2.72 -17.75
C SER A 116 -27.66 3.96 -18.25
N VAL A 117 -27.09 3.93 -19.46
CA VAL A 117 -26.32 5.06 -20.04
C VAL A 117 -27.22 6.17 -20.63
N LEU A 118 -28.47 5.85 -20.94
CA LEU A 118 -29.45 6.81 -21.47
C LEU A 118 -29.84 7.91 -20.47
N GLN A 119 -29.59 7.73 -19.18
CA GLN A 119 -29.93 8.72 -18.15
C GLN A 119 -28.92 9.87 -18.05
N LEU A 120 -27.65 9.64 -18.40
CA LEU A 120 -26.63 10.69 -18.47
C LEU A 120 -26.84 11.64 -19.66
N LYS A 121 -27.54 11.17 -20.71
CA LYS A 121 -27.82 11.95 -21.92
C LYS A 121 -28.98 12.95 -21.77
N LYS A 122 -29.74 12.89 -20.68
CA LYS A 122 -30.97 13.68 -20.47
C LYS A 122 -30.79 14.93 -19.59
N ASN A 123 -29.68 15.03 -18.85
CA ASN A 123 -29.43 16.13 -17.90
C ASN A 123 -28.16 16.94 -18.21
N GLY A 124 -27.69 16.90 -19.46
CA GLY A 124 -26.64 17.78 -19.98
C GLY A 124 -27.23 18.94 -20.77
#